data_AF-A0A841LFZ9-F1
#
_entry.id   AF-A0A841LFZ9-F1
#
_cell.length_a   1.000
_cell.length_b   1.000
_cell.length_c   1.000
_cell.angle_alpha   90.00
_cell.angle_beta   90.00
_cell.angle_gamma   90.00
#
_symmetry.space_group_name_H-M   'P 1'
#
loop_
_entity.id
_entity.type
_entity.pdbx_description
1 polymer ?
#
loop_
_entity_poly.entity_id
_entity_poly.type
_entity_poly.pdbx_seq_one_letter_code
_entity_poly.pdbx_strand_id
1 'polypeptide(L)'
;MNIVIEENLAIVEVSEFVNQFKIKPCEEQEVKDLYPEVILAVQFGLMVLKTKEKPEFKLKEPVKNLENEVSLDSVSFKTRIVASEQRKLSAGLDLKKEPLLFGHKCMAYIIGQPLIMLDKFCPFDYKVIEQMSTLFL
;
A
#
# COMPACT_ATOMS: atom_id res chain seq x y z
N MET A 1 6.37 -8.31 21.12
CA MET A 1 5.36 -9.38 20.95
C MET A 1 4.97 -9.39 19.49
N ASN A 2 5.46 -10.35 18.70
CA ASN A 2 5.00 -10.51 17.32
C ASN A 2 3.66 -11.25 17.42
N ILE A 3 2.56 -10.53 17.18
CA ILE A 3 1.25 -11.17 17.02
C ILE A 3 1.31 -11.84 15.65
N VAL A 4 1.40 -13.17 15.64
CA VAL A 4 1.27 -13.95 14.42
C VAL A 4 -0.21 -14.27 14.27
N ILE A 5 -0.85 -13.69 13.27
CA ILE A 5 -2.24 -13.97 12.92
C ILE A 5 -2.26 -15.22 12.03
N GLU A 6 -3.21 -16.13 12.26
CA GLU A 6 -3.42 -17.29 11.40
C GLU A 6 -3.74 -16.84 9.96
N GLU A 7 -3.22 -17.55 8.96
CA GLU A 7 -3.40 -17.21 7.53
C GLU A 7 -4.87 -17.02 7.16
N ASN A 8 -5.73 -17.93 7.60
CA ASN A 8 -7.17 -17.86 7.33
C ASN A 8 -7.80 -16.57 7.88
N LEU A 9 -7.42 -16.18 9.10
CA LEU A 9 -7.94 -14.95 9.71
C LEU A 9 -7.41 -13.70 8.99
N ALA A 10 -6.15 -13.69 8.57
CA ALA A 10 -5.59 -12.60 7.77
C ALA A 10 -6.26 -12.49 6.38
N ILE A 11 -6.56 -13.62 5.72
CA ILE A 11 -7.29 -13.62 4.45
C ILE A 11 -8.68 -13.02 4.63
N VAL A 12 -9.42 -13.41 5.68
CA VAL A 12 -10.74 -12.87 5.98
C VAL A 12 -10.66 -11.36 6.21
N GLU A 13 -9.73 -10.90 7.06
CA GLU A 13 -9.56 -9.48 7.37
C GLU A 13 -9.22 -8.64 6.12
N VAL A 14 -8.28 -9.13 5.28
CA VAL A 14 -7.93 -8.46 4.02
C VAL A 14 -9.12 -8.47 3.06
N SER A 15 -9.87 -9.57 2.97
CA SER A 15 -11.02 -9.70 2.07
C SER A 15 -12.15 -8.74 2.46
N GLU A 16 -12.48 -8.67 3.75
CA GLU A 16 -13.45 -7.71 4.27
C GLU A 16 -13.03 -6.27 4.00
N PHE A 17 -11.75 -5.96 4.15
CA PHE A 17 -11.20 -4.63 3.86
C PHE A 17 -11.27 -4.29 2.37
N VAL A 18 -10.76 -5.16 1.48
CA VAL A 18 -10.76 -4.96 0.03
C VAL A 18 -12.18 -4.75 -0.51
N ASN A 19 -13.12 -5.56 -0.03
CA ASN A 19 -14.51 -5.52 -0.51
C ASN A 19 -15.27 -4.25 -0.12
N GLN A 20 -14.75 -3.42 0.79
CA GLN A 20 -15.30 -2.08 1.07
C GLN A 20 -15.02 -1.08 -0.06
N PHE A 21 -13.98 -1.31 -0.87
CA PHE A 21 -13.55 -0.41 -1.94
C PHE A 21 -13.94 -0.92 -3.34
N LYS A 22 -14.48 -2.13 -3.45
CA LYS A 22 -14.89 -2.74 -4.71
C LYS A 22 -16.40 -2.61 -4.92
N ILE A 23 -16.81 -2.27 -6.15
CA ILE A 23 -18.23 -2.26 -6.54
C ILE A 23 -18.79 -3.68 -6.58
N LYS A 24 -17.99 -4.63 -7.08
CA LYS A 24 -18.30 -6.06 -7.08
C LYS A 24 -17.35 -6.75 -6.09
N PRO A 25 -17.87 -7.38 -5.02
CA PRO A 25 -17.03 -8.12 -4.08
C PRO A 25 -16.23 -9.22 -4.77
N CYS A 26 -14.97 -9.36 -4.36
CA CYS A 26 -14.07 -10.44 -4.73
C CYS A 26 -14.21 -11.59 -3.72
N GLU A 27 -14.03 -12.81 -4.20
CA GLU A 27 -13.95 -14.00 -3.34
C GLU A 27 -12.57 -14.07 -2.65
N GLU A 28 -12.47 -14.77 -1.52
CA GLU A 28 -11.23 -14.87 -0.74
C GLU A 28 -10.04 -15.40 -1.56
N GLN A 29 -10.28 -16.34 -2.48
CA GLN A 29 -9.23 -16.86 -3.35
C GLN A 29 -8.69 -15.79 -4.31
N GLU A 30 -9.56 -14.96 -4.86
CA GLU A 30 -9.16 -13.84 -5.72
C GLU A 30 -8.35 -12.81 -4.90
N VAL A 31 -8.76 -12.53 -3.66
CA VAL A 31 -8.02 -11.65 -2.75
C VAL A 31 -6.64 -12.22 -2.44
N LYS A 32 -6.54 -13.54 -2.21
CA LYS A 32 -5.28 -14.24 -1.95
C LYS A 32 -4.30 -14.14 -3.12
N ASP A 33 -4.82 -14.22 -4.35
CA ASP A 33 -4.00 -14.15 -5.56
C ASP A 33 -3.56 -12.70 -5.85
N LEU A 34 -4.40 -11.70 -5.55
CA LEU A 34 -4.13 -10.29 -5.84
C LEU A 34 -3.29 -9.58 -4.78
N TYR A 35 -3.46 -9.94 -3.50
CA TYR A 35 -2.83 -9.25 -2.36
C TYR A 35 -2.01 -10.16 -1.42
N PRO A 36 -1.19 -11.11 -1.91
CA PRO A 36 -0.47 -12.05 -1.06
C PRO A 36 0.49 -11.38 -0.05
N GLU A 37 1.21 -10.33 -0.44
CA GLU A 37 2.13 -9.63 0.48
C GLU A 37 1.38 -8.80 1.52
N VAL A 38 0.20 -8.25 1.19
CA VAL A 38 -0.67 -7.59 2.18
C VAL A 38 -1.13 -8.60 3.23
N ILE A 39 -1.53 -9.79 2.82
CA ILE A 39 -1.92 -10.87 3.75
C ILE A 39 -0.76 -11.21 4.67
N LEU A 40 0.45 -11.41 4.12
CA LEU A 40 1.66 -11.65 4.93
C LEU A 40 1.93 -10.50 5.91
N ALA A 41 1.74 -9.25 5.47
CA ALA A 41 1.93 -8.08 6.33
C ALA A 41 0.92 -8.02 7.50
N VAL A 42 -0.33 -8.40 7.27
CA VAL A 42 -1.34 -8.58 8.34
C VAL A 42 -0.92 -9.71 9.28
N GLN A 43 -0.49 -10.85 8.74
CA GLN A 43 -0.01 -11.99 9.54
C GLN A 43 1.16 -11.64 10.45
N PHE A 44 2.08 -10.78 9.99
CA PHE A 44 3.22 -10.32 10.79
C PHE A 44 2.87 -9.17 11.76
N GLY A 45 1.62 -8.70 11.77
CA GLY A 45 1.19 -7.56 12.58
C GLY A 45 1.83 -6.24 12.12
N LEU A 46 2.26 -6.17 10.86
CA LEU A 46 2.84 -4.97 10.24
C LEU A 46 1.76 -4.09 9.59
N MET A 47 0.68 -4.69 9.10
CA MET A 47 -0.44 -3.99 8.48
C MET A 47 -1.63 -3.95 9.45
N VAL A 48 -2.22 -2.76 9.62
CA VAL A 48 -3.46 -2.57 10.37
C VAL A 48 -4.53 -2.04 9.41
N LEU A 49 -5.54 -2.86 9.15
CA LEU A 49 -6.65 -2.56 8.25
C LEU A 49 -7.82 -1.98 9.03
N LYS A 50 -7.79 -0.66 9.24
CA LYS A 50 -8.85 0.03 9.98
C LYS A 50 -10.07 0.29 9.08
N THR A 51 -11.22 -0.27 9.43
CA THR A 51 -12.50 -0.17 8.69
C THR A 51 -13.08 1.25 8.54
N LYS A 52 -12.53 2.24 9.26
CA LYS A 52 -12.99 3.65 9.25
C LYS A 52 -11.86 4.67 9.17
N GLU A 53 -10.62 4.23 9.24
CA GLU A 53 -9.44 5.09 9.22
C GLU A 53 -8.55 4.69 8.05
N LYS A 54 -7.50 5.47 7.82
CA LYS A 54 -6.50 5.13 6.81
C LYS A 54 -5.79 3.84 7.25
N PRO A 55 -5.58 2.87 6.34
CA PRO A 55 -4.73 1.73 6.63
C PRO A 55 -3.33 2.21 7.02
N GLU A 56 -2.71 1.52 7.96
CA GLU A 56 -1.37 1.83 8.43
C GLU A 56 -0.47 0.61 8.23
N PHE A 57 0.72 0.84 7.68
CA PHE A 57 1.73 -0.20 7.49
C PHE A 57 3.01 0.23 8.17
N LYS A 58 3.44 -0.57 9.14
CA LYS A 58 4.75 -0.48 9.76
C LYS A 58 5.76 -1.16 8.86
N LEU A 59 6.80 -0.43 8.48
CA LEU A 59 7.85 -0.96 7.61
C LEU A 59 8.59 -2.09 8.32
N LYS A 60 8.80 -3.20 7.61
CA LYS A 60 9.65 -4.29 8.08
C LYS A 60 11.08 -3.81 8.23
N GLU A 61 11.55 -2.98 7.29
CA GLU A 61 12.86 -2.34 7.33
C GLU A 61 12.69 -0.81 7.30
N PRO A 62 12.71 -0.14 8.48
CA PRO A 62 12.60 1.31 8.55
C PRO A 62 13.66 2.01 7.71
N VAL A 63 13.25 3.05 6.99
CA VAL A 63 14.16 3.84 6.16
C VAL A 63 15.01 4.72 7.07
N LYS A 64 16.33 4.65 6.88
CA LYS A 64 17.29 5.43 7.68
C LYS A 64 17.82 6.66 6.94
N ASN A 65 18.21 7.68 7.70
CA ASN A 65 18.95 8.84 7.20
C ASN A 65 20.45 8.53 7.07
N LEU A 66 21.24 9.53 6.63
CA LEU A 66 22.69 9.40 6.47
C LEU A 66 23.43 9.17 7.80
N GLU A 67 22.81 9.54 8.91
CA GLU A 67 23.30 9.36 10.28
C GLU A 67 22.87 8.01 10.87
N ASN A 68 22.26 7.13 10.06
CA ASN A 68 21.76 5.81 10.44
C ASN A 68 20.60 5.85 11.47
N GLU A 69 19.94 6.99 11.61
CA GLU A 69 18.74 7.16 12.41
C GLU A 69 17.48 6.85 11.58
N VAL A 70 16.40 6.43 12.24
CA VAL A 70 15.14 6.10 11.58
C VAL A 70 14.46 7.38 11.09
N SER A 71 14.34 7.51 9.76
CA SER A 71 13.67 8.63 9.09
C SER A 71 12.21 8.35 8.75
N LEU A 72 11.86 7.07 8.56
CA LEU A 72 10.49 6.61 8.31
C LEU A 72 10.36 5.18 8.83
N ASP A 73 9.39 4.95 9.72
CA ASP A 73 9.11 3.63 10.31
C ASP A 73 7.75 3.05 9.88
N SER A 74 6.88 3.88 9.33
CA SER A 74 5.50 3.55 8.99
C SER A 74 4.95 4.46 7.91
N VAL A 75 3.94 3.99 7.19
CA VAL A 75 3.18 4.75 6.20
C VAL A 75 1.68 4.59 6.45
N SER A 76 0.91 5.65 6.18
CA SER A 76 -0.55 5.60 6.15
C SER A 76 -1.05 5.75 4.73
N PHE A 77 -2.04 4.97 4.34
CA PHE A 77 -2.57 4.97 2.97
C PHE A 77 -3.75 5.92 2.84
N LYS A 78 -3.66 6.86 1.89
CA LYS A 78 -4.83 7.57 1.40
C LYS A 78 -5.68 6.61 0.58
N THR A 79 -6.96 6.51 0.92
CA THR A 79 -7.89 5.56 0.29
C THR A 79 -8.54 6.09 -0.99
N ARG A 80 -8.21 7.33 -1.41
CA ARG A 80 -8.79 7.97 -2.59
C ARG A 80 -7.84 9.01 -3.19
N ILE A 81 -7.70 8.97 -4.52
CA ILE A 81 -7.15 10.08 -5.31
C ILE A 81 -8.33 10.83 -5.95
N VAL A 82 -8.59 12.06 -5.50
CA VAL A 82 -9.65 12.88 -6.11
C VAL A 82 -9.24 13.35 -7.51
N ALA A 83 -10.21 13.56 -8.39
CA ALA A 83 -9.95 13.89 -9.80
C ALA A 83 -9.02 15.11 -10.01
N SER A 84 -9.09 16.11 -9.12
CA SER A 84 -8.20 17.28 -9.15
C SER A 84 -6.75 16.89 -8.87
N GLU A 85 -6.51 15.99 -7.93
CA GLU A 85 -5.17 15.48 -7.60
C GLU A 85 -4.67 14.54 -8.70
N GLN A 86 -5.52 13.70 -9.26
CA GLN A 86 -5.17 12.85 -10.40
C GLN A 86 -4.67 13.68 -11.59
N ARG A 87 -5.34 14.80 -11.91
CA ARG A 87 -4.89 15.74 -12.95
C ARG A 87 -3.53 16.36 -12.65
N LYS A 88 -3.25 16.69 -11.38
CA LYS A 88 -1.95 17.21 -10.96
C LYS A 88 -0.86 16.15 -11.10
N LEU A 89 -1.13 14.90 -10.72
CA LEU A 89 -0.18 13.79 -10.82
C LEU A 89 0.15 13.45 -12.27
N SER A 90 -0.83 13.53 -13.18
CA SER A 90 -0.64 13.31 -14.61
C SER A 90 -0.06 14.51 -15.35
N ALA A 91 0.03 15.68 -14.72
CA ALA A 91 0.48 16.90 -15.39
C ALA A 91 1.91 16.75 -15.92
N GLY A 92 2.09 17.08 -17.20
CA GLY A 92 3.38 17.00 -17.88
C GLY A 92 3.84 15.59 -18.26
N LEU A 93 3.02 14.55 -18.09
CA LEU A 93 3.33 13.18 -18.50
C LEU A 93 2.67 12.82 -19.83
N ASP A 94 3.38 12.10 -20.69
CA ASP A 94 2.78 11.35 -21.79
C ASP A 94 2.34 9.98 -21.27
N LEU A 95 1.08 9.85 -20.85
CA LEU A 95 0.57 8.62 -20.23
C LEU A 95 0.68 7.37 -21.12
N LYS A 96 0.83 7.52 -22.44
CA LYS A 96 1.05 6.39 -23.34
C LYS A 96 2.48 5.87 -23.29
N LYS A 97 3.44 6.77 -23.03
CA LYS A 97 4.89 6.44 -22.99
C LYS A 97 5.40 6.22 -21.57
N GLU A 98 4.76 6.86 -20.59
CA GLU A 98 5.22 6.90 -19.20
C GLU A 98 4.19 6.34 -18.19
N PRO A 99 3.48 5.23 -18.46
CA PRO A 99 2.45 4.72 -17.55
C PRO A 99 3.02 4.30 -16.20
N LEU A 100 4.25 3.77 -16.17
CA LEU A 100 4.93 3.37 -14.93
C LEU A 100 5.25 4.57 -14.04
N LEU A 101 5.73 5.67 -14.63
CA LEU A 101 6.02 6.89 -13.87
C LEU A 101 4.74 7.49 -13.27
N PHE A 102 3.63 7.46 -14.01
CA PHE A 102 2.34 7.86 -13.47
C PHE A 102 1.91 6.96 -12.30
N GLY A 103 2.02 5.64 -12.45
CA GLY A 103 1.74 4.67 -11.38
C GLY A 103 2.55 4.95 -10.12
N HIS A 104 3.86 5.19 -10.26
CA HIS A 104 4.73 5.52 -9.13
C HIS A 104 4.37 6.86 -8.48
N LYS A 105 4.00 7.89 -9.25
CA LYS A 105 3.51 9.16 -8.69
C LYS A 105 2.24 8.95 -7.87
N CYS A 106 1.30 8.14 -8.35
CA CYS A 106 0.08 7.83 -7.62
C CYS A 106 0.36 7.01 -6.36
N MET A 107 1.23 6.00 -6.43
CA MET A 107 1.67 5.22 -5.27
C MET A 107 2.31 6.11 -4.19
N ALA A 108 3.28 6.94 -4.58
CA ALA A 108 3.93 7.90 -3.68
C ALA A 108 2.91 8.86 -3.04
N TYR A 109 1.94 9.35 -3.83
CA TYR A 109 0.85 10.18 -3.31
C TYR A 109 -0.02 9.44 -2.28
N ILE A 110 -0.37 8.18 -2.54
CA ILE A 110 -1.19 7.33 -1.67
C ILE A 110 -0.54 7.18 -0.30
N ILE A 111 0.75 6.90 -0.23
CA ILE A 111 1.48 6.77 1.05
C ILE A 111 1.96 8.11 1.63
N GLY A 112 1.69 9.22 0.94
CA GLY A 112 2.08 10.56 1.37
C GLY A 112 3.59 10.81 1.36
N GLN A 113 4.34 10.11 0.52
CA GLN A 113 5.79 10.21 0.43
C GLN A 113 6.24 10.85 -0.90
N PRO A 114 7.44 11.45 -0.94
CA PRO A 114 8.09 11.83 -2.19
C PRO A 114 8.37 10.61 -3.09
N LEU A 115 8.37 10.80 -4.42
CA LEU A 115 8.62 9.72 -5.39
C LEU A 115 9.94 8.97 -5.12
N ILE A 116 11.00 9.70 -4.74
CA ILE A 116 12.32 9.13 -4.45
C ILE A 116 12.34 8.20 -3.22
N MET A 117 11.31 8.24 -2.37
CA MET A 117 11.22 7.32 -1.24
C MET A 117 10.88 5.90 -1.68
N LEU A 118 10.29 5.72 -2.87
CA LEU A 118 9.96 4.39 -3.37
C LEU A 118 11.19 3.50 -3.54
N ASP A 119 12.32 4.10 -3.93
CA ASP A 119 13.61 3.41 -4.13
C ASP A 119 14.27 2.98 -2.81
N LYS A 120 13.75 3.44 -1.67
CA LYS A 120 14.31 3.17 -0.33
C LYS A 120 13.62 2.02 0.39
N PHE A 121 12.46 1.58 -0.07
CA PHE A 121 11.75 0.47 0.56
C PHE A 121 12.42 -0.85 0.21
N CYS A 122 12.52 -1.74 1.20
CA CYS A 122 12.97 -3.11 0.92
C CYS A 122 11.95 -3.81 -0.02
N PRO A 123 12.32 -4.88 -0.73
CA PRO A 123 11.42 -5.55 -1.67
C PRO A 123 10.07 -5.96 -1.09
N PHE A 124 10.04 -6.40 0.17
CA PHE A 124 8.80 -6.76 0.87
C PHE A 124 7.91 -5.53 1.10
N ASP A 125 8.46 -4.48 1.71
CA ASP A 125 7.71 -3.25 2.02
C ASP A 125 7.18 -2.59 0.74
N TYR A 126 8.00 -2.56 -0.32
CA TYR A 126 7.60 -2.06 -1.64
C TYR A 126 6.41 -2.86 -2.20
N LYS A 127 6.44 -4.19 -2.11
CA LYS A 127 5.36 -5.04 -2.64
C LYS A 127 4.04 -4.88 -1.89
N VAL A 128 4.09 -4.76 -0.56
CA VAL A 128 2.91 -4.45 0.25
C VAL A 128 2.32 -3.10 -0.17
N ILE A 129 3.17 -2.07 -0.31
CA ILE A 129 2.76 -0.73 -0.71
C ILE A 129 2.17 -0.74 -2.13
N GLU A 130 2.79 -1.44 -3.07
CA GLU A 130 2.34 -1.58 -4.46
C GLU A 130 0.94 -2.20 -4.50
N GLN A 131 0.76 -3.37 -3.91
CA GLN A 131 -0.51 -4.09 -3.86
C GLN A 131 -1.62 -3.26 -3.21
N MET A 132 -1.36 -2.72 -2.02
CA MET A 132 -2.33 -1.89 -1.31
C MET A 132 -2.68 -0.62 -2.11
N SER A 133 -1.71 -0.03 -2.81
CA SER A 133 -1.98 1.14 -3.64
C SER A 133 -2.90 0.83 -4.82
N THR A 134 -2.80 -0.37 -5.43
CA THR A 134 -3.70 -0.75 -6.54
C THR A 134 -5.18 -0.79 -6.15
N LEU A 135 -5.49 -0.95 -4.86
CA LEU A 135 -6.87 -0.92 -4.36
C LEU A 135 -7.49 0.49 -4.46
N PHE A 136 -6.66 1.54 -4.46
CA PHE A 136 -7.09 2.94 -4.41
C PHE A 136 -6.89 3.71 -5.72
N LEU A 137 -6.44 3.02 -6.78
CA LEU A 137 -6.29 3.55 -8.14
C LEU A 137 -7.49 3.18 -9.01
#